data_AF-A0AAD6FEY5-F1
#
_entry.id   AF-A0AAD6FEY5-F1
#
_cell.length_a   1.000
_cell.length_b   1.000
_cell.length_c   1.000
_cell.angle_alpha   90.00
_cell.angle_beta   90.00
_cell.angle_gamma   90.00
#
_symmetry.space_group_name_H-M   'P 1'
#
loop_
_entity.id
_entity.type
_entity.pdbx_description
1 polymer ?
#
loop_
_entity_poly.entity_id
_entity_poly.type
_entity_poly.pdbx_seq_one_letter_code
_entity_poly.pdbx_strand_id
1 'polypeptide(L)'
;MLTAMRWNQQKVSNLATSLSRRYLKTTKALEKQLQNLESMKAELAVTEKQLEDWIRDVNEWAEISVKRRSQRLYKDTDSNKGRARIRRKIRDEKGVLTATVEKYNSMVPSTEALCLEAILSVEKAWPWQLPNSDSFDLRTKRRAFDLVMAVKRLEEEEKKILVPEMNHHWKVLSTRSDSLKELSCLQNSPLGLSEEGMKGLQSMFRKKQHDIREMKTHARRYHLHVLTGAETISFLQSLSDESSDCDSGSSDDTL
;
A
#
# COMPACT_ATOMS: atom_id res chain seq x y z
N MET A 1 7.55 12.51 -31.94
CA MET A 1 6.88 11.19 -31.95
C MET A 1 7.86 10.04 -31.76
N LEU A 2 8.96 9.94 -32.55
CA LEU A 2 9.97 8.87 -32.43
C LEU A 2 10.65 8.75 -31.05
N THR A 3 10.90 9.88 -30.39
CA THR A 3 11.48 9.92 -29.03
C THR A 3 10.56 9.30 -27.98
N ALA A 4 9.25 9.59 -28.05
CA ALA A 4 8.26 9.00 -27.16
C ALA A 4 8.10 7.48 -27.38
N MET A 5 8.15 7.02 -28.64
CA MET A 5 8.09 5.59 -28.96
C MET A 5 9.31 4.84 -28.42
N ARG A 6 10.52 5.39 -28.58
CA ARG A 6 11.75 4.81 -28.01
C ARG A 6 11.70 4.76 -26.48
N TRP A 7 11.19 5.81 -25.84
CA TRP A 7 11.03 5.86 -24.40
C TRP A 7 10.07 4.79 -23.87
N ASN A 8 8.93 4.60 -24.54
CA ASN A 8 7.98 3.54 -24.19
C ASN A 8 8.60 2.15 -24.38
N GLN A 9 9.34 1.94 -25.46
CA GLN A 9 10.01 0.66 -25.70
C GLN A 9 11.08 0.37 -24.65
N GLN A 10 11.83 1.40 -24.23
CA GLN A 10 12.81 1.30 -23.16
C GLN A 10 12.16 1.04 -21.79
N LYS A 11 10.97 1.58 -21.54
CA LYS A 11 10.22 1.29 -20.30
C LYS A 11 9.81 -0.18 -20.24
N VAL A 12 9.27 -0.72 -21.33
CA VAL A 12 8.83 -2.12 -21.40
C VAL A 12 10.02 -3.07 -21.24
N SER A 13 11.14 -2.80 -21.92
CA SER A 13 12.33 -3.67 -21.82
C SER A 13 12.96 -3.68 -20.42
N ASN A 14 12.91 -2.56 -19.69
CA ASN A 14 13.49 -2.45 -18.35
C ASN A 14 12.55 -2.83 -17.21
N LEU A 15 11.26 -3.06 -17.50
CA LEU A 15 10.26 -3.30 -16.46
C LEU A 15 10.59 -4.54 -15.62
N ALA A 16 11.03 -5.63 -16.27
CA ALA A 16 11.49 -6.84 -15.61
C ALA A 16 12.56 -6.56 -14.54
N THR A 17 13.61 -5.84 -14.95
CA THR A 17 14.75 -5.50 -14.10
C THR A 17 14.33 -4.55 -12.98
N SER A 18 13.49 -3.56 -13.27
CA SER A 18 13.02 -2.57 -12.30
C SER A 18 12.17 -3.20 -11.20
N LEU A 19 11.17 -4.00 -11.58
CA LEU A 19 10.30 -4.70 -10.62
C LEU A 19 11.10 -5.65 -9.74
N SER A 20 12.01 -6.43 -10.34
CA SER A 20 12.82 -7.40 -9.60
C SER A 20 13.80 -6.74 -8.63
N ARG A 21 14.41 -5.61 -9.03
CA ARG A 21 15.27 -4.81 -8.13
C ARG A 21 14.49 -4.17 -6.99
N ARG A 22 13.29 -3.65 -7.27
CA ARG A 22 12.40 -3.09 -6.24
C ARG A 22 12.01 -4.18 -5.24
N TYR A 23 11.56 -5.34 -5.73
CA TYR A 23 11.24 -6.50 -4.90
C TYR A 23 12.40 -6.85 -3.98
N LEU A 24 13.61 -7.10 -4.52
CA LEU A 24 14.77 -7.44 -3.70
C LEU A 24 15.12 -6.37 -2.65
N LYS A 25 14.98 -5.09 -3.01
CA LYS A 25 15.22 -3.98 -2.07
C LYS A 25 14.18 -3.95 -0.96
N THR A 26 12.91 -4.16 -1.30
CA THR A 26 11.79 -4.20 -0.37
C THR A 26 11.92 -5.39 0.58
N THR A 27 12.21 -6.59 0.07
CA THR A 27 12.42 -7.79 0.89
C THR A 27 13.57 -7.63 1.86
N LYS A 28 14.73 -7.11 1.41
CA LYS A 28 15.87 -6.81 2.30
C LYS A 28 15.52 -5.76 3.37
N ALA A 29 14.74 -4.75 2.99
CA ALA A 29 14.29 -3.74 3.94
C ALA A 29 13.31 -4.35 4.96
N LEU A 30 12.41 -5.24 4.51
CA LEU A 30 11.46 -5.95 5.34
C LEU A 30 12.17 -6.85 6.36
N GLU A 31 13.11 -7.69 5.90
CA GLU A 31 13.95 -8.53 6.76
C GLU A 31 14.66 -7.71 7.83
N LYS A 32 15.26 -6.57 7.44
CA LYS A 32 15.91 -5.65 8.38
C LYS A 32 14.93 -5.09 9.41
N GLN A 33 13.72 -4.70 8.99
CA GLN A 33 12.73 -4.17 9.93
C GLN A 33 12.16 -5.23 10.86
N LEU A 34 12.00 -6.47 10.38
CA LEU A 34 11.63 -7.62 11.22
C LEU A 34 12.70 -7.91 12.26
N GLN A 35 13.98 -7.92 11.87
CA GLN A 35 15.10 -8.06 12.82
C GLN A 35 15.12 -6.93 13.85
N ASN A 36 14.93 -5.68 13.42
CA ASN A 36 14.85 -4.54 14.36
C ASN A 36 13.69 -4.69 15.35
N LEU A 37 12.53 -5.17 14.87
CA LEU A 37 11.35 -5.39 15.70
C LEU A 37 11.60 -6.48 16.74
N GLU A 38 12.16 -7.61 16.33
CA GLU A 38 12.49 -8.72 17.21
C GLU A 38 13.58 -8.35 18.24
N SER A 39 14.62 -7.62 17.82
CA SER A 39 15.62 -7.09 18.75
C SER A 39 14.99 -6.17 19.80
N MET A 40 14.09 -5.27 19.41
CA MET A 40 13.40 -4.39 20.35
C MET A 40 12.47 -5.17 21.30
N LYS A 41 11.75 -6.19 20.81
CA LYS A 41 10.93 -7.06 21.67
C LYS A 41 11.79 -7.76 22.72
N ALA A 42 12.95 -8.28 22.31
CA ALA A 42 13.91 -8.93 23.21
C ALA A 42 14.51 -7.95 24.23
N GLU A 43 14.96 -6.76 23.79
CA GLU A 43 15.53 -5.71 24.64
C GLU A 43 14.55 -5.27 25.75
N LEU A 44 13.27 -5.17 25.41
CA LEU A 44 12.24 -4.65 26.32
C LEU A 44 11.46 -5.77 27.04
N ALA A 45 11.75 -7.04 26.77
CA ALA A 45 10.99 -8.19 27.24
C ALA A 45 9.47 -8.03 27.02
N VAL A 46 9.10 -7.48 25.86
CA VAL A 46 7.70 -7.15 25.51
C VAL A 46 7.05 -8.34 24.82
N THR A 47 5.89 -8.75 25.32
CA THR A 47 5.07 -9.79 24.69
C THR A 47 4.33 -9.26 23.46
N GLU A 48 3.95 -10.15 22.54
CA GLU A 48 3.16 -9.77 21.35
C GLU A 48 1.86 -9.05 21.74
N LYS A 49 1.19 -9.52 22.79
CA LYS A 49 -0.04 -8.91 23.31
C LYS A 49 0.18 -7.46 23.78
N GLN A 50 1.26 -7.19 24.49
CA GLN A 50 1.60 -5.83 24.91
C GLN A 50 1.91 -4.93 23.72
N LEU A 51 2.58 -5.46 22.69
CA LEU A 51 2.84 -4.73 21.46
C LEU A 51 1.53 -4.38 20.72
N GLU A 52 0.60 -5.33 20.62
CA GLU A 52 -0.73 -5.11 20.05
C GLU A 52 -1.53 -4.05 20.81
N ASP A 53 -1.48 -4.09 22.14
CA ASP A 53 -2.11 -3.10 23.00
C ASP A 53 -1.54 -1.70 22.74
N TRP A 54 -0.21 -1.57 22.64
CA TRP A 54 0.43 -0.29 22.30
C TRP A 54 0.03 0.23 20.93
N ILE A 55 -0.08 -0.64 19.93
CA ILE A 55 -0.52 -0.26 18.58
C ILE A 55 -1.96 0.23 18.61
N ARG A 56 -2.84 -0.49 19.31
CA ARG A 56 -4.26 -0.13 19.45
C ARG A 56 -4.41 1.23 20.12
N ASP A 57 -3.70 1.44 21.23
CA ASP A 57 -3.68 2.72 21.92
C ASP A 57 -3.29 3.83 20.94
N VAL A 58 -2.10 3.73 20.31
CA VAL A 58 -1.59 4.77 19.41
C VAL A 58 -2.56 5.07 18.26
N ASN A 59 -3.23 4.05 17.71
CA ASN A 59 -4.24 4.23 16.67
C ASN A 59 -5.49 4.96 17.18
N GLU A 60 -6.03 4.57 18.33
CA GLU A 60 -7.19 5.25 18.93
C GLU A 60 -6.87 6.73 19.22
N TRP A 61 -5.66 7.01 19.72
CA TRP A 61 -5.18 8.37 19.96
C TRP A 61 -5.08 9.19 18.67
N ALA A 62 -4.53 8.60 17.61
CA ALA A 62 -4.44 9.25 16.31
C ALA A 62 -5.83 9.60 15.77
N GLU A 63 -6.79 8.67 15.89
CA GLU A 63 -8.17 8.87 15.44
C GLU A 63 -8.87 10.00 16.23
N ILE A 64 -8.79 9.98 17.56
CA ILE A 64 -9.35 11.04 18.41
C ILE A 64 -8.71 12.39 18.08
N SER A 65 -7.40 12.43 17.84
CA SER A 65 -6.67 13.66 17.51
C SER A 65 -7.11 14.23 16.17
N VAL A 66 -7.29 13.39 15.15
CA VAL A 66 -7.83 13.78 13.84
C VAL A 66 -9.25 14.29 13.98
N LYS A 67 -10.15 13.55 14.63
CA LYS A 67 -11.54 13.97 14.86
C LYS A 67 -11.62 15.33 15.57
N ARG A 68 -10.82 15.54 16.61
CA ARG A 68 -10.74 16.82 17.33
C ARG A 68 -10.18 17.94 16.47
N ARG A 69 -9.17 17.68 15.64
CA ARG A 69 -8.61 18.68 14.71
C ARG A 69 -9.64 19.05 13.65
N SER A 70 -10.32 18.07 13.06
CA SER A 70 -11.42 18.28 12.12
C SER A 70 -12.56 19.08 12.76
N GLN A 71 -12.94 18.76 14.00
CA GLN A 71 -13.94 19.53 14.74
C GLN A 71 -13.50 20.97 15.02
N ARG A 72 -12.23 21.19 15.36
CA ARG A 72 -11.67 22.55 15.54
C ARG A 72 -11.69 23.33 14.23
N LEU A 73 -11.25 22.73 13.13
CA LEU A 73 -11.34 23.35 11.80
C LEU A 73 -12.79 23.69 11.46
N TYR A 74 -13.73 22.79 11.70
CA TYR A 74 -15.16 23.07 11.47
C TYR A 74 -15.67 24.23 12.34
N LYS A 75 -15.25 24.32 13.61
CA LYS A 75 -15.55 25.46 14.50
C LYS A 75 -14.91 26.77 14.01
N ASP A 76 -13.77 26.70 13.35
CA ASP A 76 -13.04 27.86 12.86
C ASP A 76 -13.51 28.34 11.48
N THR A 77 -13.97 27.42 10.63
CA THR A 77 -14.48 27.66 9.27
C THR A 77 -15.99 27.94 9.24
N ASP A 78 -16.75 27.58 10.28
CA ASP A 78 -18.14 27.99 10.43
C ASP A 78 -18.24 29.53 10.44
N SER A 79 -19.08 30.08 9.55
CA SER A 79 -19.29 31.50 9.33
C SER A 79 -19.59 32.25 10.64
N ASN A 80 -19.17 33.51 10.74
CA ASN A 80 -19.23 34.32 11.98
C ASN A 80 -20.62 34.30 12.67
N LYS A 81 -21.68 34.09 11.87
CA LYS A 81 -23.09 34.09 12.29
C LYS A 81 -23.45 32.81 13.05
N GLY A 82 -22.93 31.65 12.63
CA GLY A 82 -23.06 30.37 13.35
C GLY A 82 -22.30 30.41 14.67
N ARG A 83 -21.05 30.91 14.64
CA ARG A 83 -20.20 31.05 15.83
C ARG A 83 -20.79 31.98 16.89
N ALA A 84 -21.39 33.12 16.50
CA ALA A 84 -22.03 34.03 17.44
C ALA A 84 -23.27 33.42 18.11
N ARG A 85 -24.01 32.55 17.39
CA ARG A 85 -25.17 31.83 17.92
C ARG A 85 -24.75 30.76 18.92
N ILE A 86 -23.73 29.97 18.57
CA ILE A 86 -23.17 28.93 19.44
C ILE A 86 -22.56 29.55 20.71
N ARG A 87 -21.76 30.63 20.59
CA ARG A 87 -21.20 31.33 21.75
C ARG A 87 -22.26 31.92 22.69
N ARG A 88 -23.39 32.39 22.14
CA ARG A 88 -24.54 32.82 22.96
C ARG A 88 -25.11 31.62 23.71
N LYS A 89 -25.45 30.55 22.99
CA LYS A 89 -26.02 29.33 23.59
C LYS A 89 -25.14 28.74 24.69
N ILE A 90 -23.82 28.65 24.48
CA ILE A 90 -22.87 28.19 25.50
C ILE A 90 -22.87 29.11 26.74
N ARG A 91 -22.95 30.43 26.55
CA ARG A 91 -22.99 31.38 27.66
C ARG A 91 -24.28 31.24 28.47
N ASP A 92 -25.40 31.11 27.77
CA ASP A 92 -26.72 30.95 28.37
C ASP A 92 -26.77 29.64 29.17
N GLU A 93 -26.32 28.53 28.58
CA GLU A 93 -26.25 27.22 29.23
C GLU A 93 -25.25 27.19 30.40
N LYS A 94 -24.08 27.83 30.27
CA LYS A 94 -23.12 27.98 31.38
C LYS A 94 -23.75 28.77 32.54
N GLY A 95 -24.50 29.83 32.25
CA GLY A 95 -25.22 30.60 33.26
C GLY A 95 -26.25 29.77 34.02
N VAL A 96 -27.04 28.97 33.31
CA VAL A 96 -28.00 28.03 33.92
C VAL A 96 -27.29 27.00 34.80
N LEU A 97 -26.18 26.43 34.32
CA LEU A 97 -25.40 25.46 35.08
C LEU A 97 -24.80 26.08 36.34
N THR A 98 -24.23 27.29 36.25
CA THR A 98 -23.70 28.04 37.39
C THR A 98 -24.78 28.26 38.45
N ALA A 99 -25.94 28.78 38.06
CA ALA A 99 -27.05 29.01 38.98
C ALA A 99 -27.56 27.71 39.64
N THR A 100 -27.53 26.61 38.90
CA THR A 100 -27.94 25.29 39.43
C THR A 100 -26.95 24.77 40.45
N VAL A 101 -25.64 24.91 40.19
CA VAL A 101 -24.58 24.52 41.14
C VAL A 101 -24.60 25.39 42.39
N GLU A 102 -24.77 26.71 42.25
CA GLU A 102 -24.90 27.62 43.39
C GLU A 102 -26.12 27.27 44.25
N LYS A 103 -27.27 26.98 43.62
CA LYS A 103 -28.47 26.53 44.32
C LYS A 103 -28.22 25.23 45.07
N TYR A 104 -27.58 24.25 44.45
CA TYR A 104 -27.22 22.98 45.11
C TYR A 104 -26.29 23.22 46.31
N ASN A 105 -25.22 24.00 46.13
CA ASN A 105 -24.24 24.30 47.18
C ASN A 105 -24.85 25.05 48.36
N SER A 106 -25.95 25.79 48.17
CA SER A 106 -26.68 26.45 49.26
C SER A 106 -27.49 25.49 50.14
N MET A 107 -27.81 24.28 49.64
CA MET A 107 -28.65 23.29 50.34
C MET A 107 -27.85 22.20 51.04
N VAL A 108 -26.52 22.17 50.87
CA VAL A 108 -25.65 21.08 51.31
C VAL A 108 -24.48 21.66 52.12
N PRO A 109 -24.00 20.97 53.17
CA PRO A 109 -22.80 21.39 53.90
C PRO A 109 -21.58 21.59 52.98
N SER A 110 -20.67 22.49 53.35
CA SER A 110 -19.52 22.89 52.51
C SER A 110 -18.60 21.74 52.09
N THR A 111 -18.62 20.61 52.82
CA THR A 111 -17.85 19.39 52.53
C THR A 111 -18.30 18.67 51.25
N GLU A 112 -19.54 18.87 50.81
CA GLU A 112 -20.13 18.24 49.62
C GLU A 112 -20.41 19.25 48.49
N ALA A 113 -19.93 20.49 48.65
CA ALA A 113 -20.13 21.56 47.67
C ALA A 113 -19.42 21.23 46.33
N LEU A 114 -20.17 21.38 45.24
CA LEU A 114 -19.69 21.15 43.88
C LEU A 114 -18.86 22.35 43.40
N CYS A 115 -17.70 22.06 42.83
CA CYS A 115 -16.88 23.06 42.13
C CYS A 115 -17.16 23.03 40.62
N LEU A 116 -17.61 24.15 40.07
CA LEU A 116 -17.88 24.30 38.63
C LEU A 116 -16.66 23.98 37.77
N GLU A 117 -15.46 24.42 38.20
CA GLU A 117 -14.23 24.14 37.47
C GLU A 117 -13.89 22.64 37.50
N ALA A 118 -14.20 21.92 38.59
CA ALA A 118 -14.00 20.47 38.65
C ALA A 118 -14.98 19.69 37.74
N ILE A 119 -16.24 20.15 37.64
CA ILE A 119 -17.25 19.55 36.74
C ILE A 119 -16.91 19.81 35.27
N LEU A 120 -16.44 21.01 34.95
CA LEU A 120 -16.07 21.41 33.59
C LEU A 120 -14.67 20.89 33.20
N SER A 121 -13.83 20.55 34.18
CA SER A 121 -12.55 19.87 34.00
C SER A 121 -12.71 18.39 33.70
N VAL A 122 -13.59 18.03 32.75
CA VAL A 122 -13.40 16.81 31.94
C VAL A 122 -12.25 17.07 30.94
N GLU A 123 -11.15 17.60 31.45
CA GLU A 123 -9.86 17.45 30.81
C GLU A 123 -9.50 15.98 31.05
N LYS A 124 -9.91 15.10 30.13
CA LYS A 124 -9.30 13.77 30.01
C LYS A 124 -7.81 14.04 29.88
N ALA A 125 -7.10 13.93 30.99
CA ALA A 125 -5.67 14.14 31.08
C ALA A 125 -5.02 13.37 29.93
N TRP A 126 -4.16 14.06 29.19
CA TRP A 126 -3.45 13.39 28.12
C TRP A 126 -2.61 12.25 28.72
N PRO A 127 -2.38 11.13 28.02
CA PRO A 127 -1.57 10.03 28.55
C PRO A 127 -0.15 10.43 28.96
N TRP A 128 0.39 11.52 28.39
CA TRP A 128 1.68 12.10 28.78
C TRP A 128 1.62 13.01 30.00
N GLN A 129 0.42 13.34 30.49
CA GLN A 129 0.17 14.08 31.74
C GLN A 129 -0.22 13.16 32.89
N LEU A 130 -0.58 11.91 32.61
CA LEU A 130 -0.79 10.92 33.65
C LEU A 130 0.57 10.45 34.17
N PRO A 131 0.80 10.39 35.50
CA PRO A 131 1.95 9.68 36.06
C PRO A 131 1.89 8.25 35.52
N ASN A 132 2.89 7.85 34.73
CA ASN A 132 2.95 6.57 34.01
C ASN A 132 2.37 5.41 34.86
N SER A 133 1.15 4.98 34.56
CA SER A 133 0.61 3.73 35.11
C SER A 133 1.20 2.51 34.41
N ASP A 134 1.86 2.72 33.26
CA ASP A 134 2.54 1.71 32.47
C ASP A 134 4.06 1.75 32.66
N SER A 135 4.66 0.55 32.63
CA SER A 135 6.11 0.35 32.78
C SER A 135 6.98 1.00 31.69
N PHE A 136 6.41 1.51 30.59
CA PHE A 136 7.17 2.01 29.42
C PHE A 136 6.73 3.41 28.99
N ASP A 137 7.70 4.24 28.61
CA ASP A 137 7.45 5.61 28.16
C ASP A 137 6.80 5.68 26.76
N LEU A 138 6.10 6.78 26.48
CA LEU A 138 5.40 6.99 25.21
C LEU A 138 6.36 6.99 24.00
N ARG A 139 7.62 7.37 24.21
CA ARG A 139 8.63 7.35 23.15
C ARG A 139 8.93 5.91 22.71
N THR A 140 9.01 4.98 23.65
CA THR A 140 9.19 3.56 23.36
C THR A 140 7.97 2.98 22.66
N LYS A 141 6.76 3.26 23.15
CA LYS A 141 5.51 2.82 22.48
C LYS A 141 5.41 3.33 21.04
N ARG A 142 5.80 4.60 20.81
CA ARG A 142 5.84 5.20 19.47
C ARG A 142 6.88 4.53 18.57
N ARG A 143 8.09 4.27 19.07
CA ARG A 143 9.12 3.54 18.32
C ARG A 143 8.61 2.15 17.90
N ALA A 144 7.94 1.45 18.79
CA ALA A 144 7.35 0.15 18.52
C ALA A 144 6.27 0.23 17.42
N PHE A 145 5.37 1.21 17.53
CA PHE A 145 4.38 1.50 16.50
C PHE A 145 5.03 1.78 15.13
N ASP A 146 6.04 2.65 15.08
CA ASP A 146 6.71 3.02 13.83
C ASP A 146 7.37 1.82 13.15
N LEU A 147 8.01 0.92 13.92
CA LEU A 147 8.60 -0.32 13.40
C LEU A 147 7.52 -1.27 12.86
N VAL A 148 6.45 -1.51 13.61
CA VAL A 148 5.35 -2.38 13.16
C VAL A 148 4.69 -1.83 11.91
N MET A 149 4.46 -0.51 11.86
CA MET A 149 3.90 0.13 10.66
C MET A 149 4.87 0.11 9.47
N ALA A 150 6.18 0.16 9.70
CA ALA A 150 7.17 -0.02 8.65
C ALA A 150 7.16 -1.44 8.08
N VAL A 151 7.12 -2.47 8.95
CA VAL A 151 6.97 -3.88 8.54
C VAL A 151 5.70 -4.05 7.72
N LYS A 152 4.54 -3.65 8.25
CA LYS A 152 3.25 -3.76 7.54
C LYS A 152 3.28 -3.12 6.15
N ARG A 153 3.82 -1.90 6.04
CA ARG A 153 3.93 -1.21 4.74
C ARG A 153 4.81 -1.96 3.75
N LEU A 154 5.94 -2.49 4.19
CA LEU A 154 6.87 -3.23 3.31
C LEU A 154 6.27 -4.57 2.88
N GLU A 155 5.60 -5.29 3.78
CA GLU A 155 4.87 -6.51 3.44
C GLU A 155 3.76 -6.25 2.42
N GLU A 156 3.01 -5.14 2.57
CA GLU A 156 2.00 -4.75 1.60
C GLU A 156 2.60 -4.39 0.24
N GLU A 157 3.71 -3.65 0.21
CA GLU A 157 4.39 -3.34 -1.05
C GLU A 157 4.87 -4.61 -1.77
N GLU A 158 5.48 -5.55 -1.04
CA GLU A 158 5.93 -6.82 -1.61
C GLU A 158 4.75 -7.66 -2.14
N LYS A 159 3.78 -7.98 -1.27
CA LYS A 159 2.72 -8.96 -1.56
C LYS A 159 1.56 -8.40 -2.38
N LYS A 160 1.15 -7.15 -2.13
CA LYS A 160 -0.05 -6.56 -2.73
C LYS A 160 0.24 -5.70 -3.96
N ILE A 161 1.50 -5.31 -4.18
CA ILE A 161 1.89 -4.43 -5.29
C ILE A 161 2.86 -5.13 -6.21
N LEU A 162 4.06 -5.48 -5.73
CA LEU A 162 5.15 -5.93 -6.59
C LEU A 162 4.89 -7.30 -7.22
N VAL A 163 4.44 -8.29 -6.44
CA VAL A 163 4.09 -9.62 -6.98
C VAL A 163 2.97 -9.53 -8.04
N PRO A 164 1.83 -8.82 -7.80
CA PRO A 164 0.84 -8.58 -8.83
C PRO A 164 1.35 -7.82 -10.06
N GLU A 165 2.21 -6.81 -9.90
CA GLU A 165 2.82 -6.08 -11.02
C GLU A 165 3.70 -7.00 -11.88
N MET A 166 4.48 -7.89 -11.26
CA MET A 166 5.32 -8.87 -11.96
C MET A 166 4.47 -9.90 -12.71
N ASN A 167 3.39 -10.39 -12.08
CA ASN A 167 2.41 -11.27 -12.73
C ASN A 167 1.72 -10.58 -13.92
N HIS A 168 1.29 -9.33 -13.73
CA HIS A 168 0.65 -8.56 -14.79
C HIS A 168 1.60 -8.32 -15.96
N HIS A 169 2.86 -7.97 -15.68
CA HIS A 169 3.89 -7.80 -16.70
C HIS A 169 4.07 -9.07 -17.54
N TRP A 170 4.14 -10.25 -16.90
CA TRP A 170 4.20 -11.53 -17.61
C TRP A 170 2.96 -11.76 -18.48
N LYS A 171 1.75 -11.56 -17.95
CA LYS A 171 0.50 -11.72 -18.69
C LYS A 171 0.45 -10.83 -19.93
N VAL A 172 0.82 -9.55 -19.82
CA VAL A 172 0.86 -8.63 -20.96
C VAL A 172 1.82 -9.12 -22.05
N LEU A 173 2.98 -9.66 -21.68
CA LEU A 173 3.91 -10.24 -22.65
C LEU A 173 3.37 -11.51 -23.31
N SER A 174 2.66 -12.36 -22.57
CA SER A 174 1.99 -13.54 -23.11
C SER A 174 0.88 -13.16 -24.09
N THR A 175 -0.09 -12.34 -23.68
CA THR A 175 -1.17 -11.88 -24.56
C THR A 175 -0.65 -11.24 -25.83
N ARG A 176 0.41 -10.43 -25.74
CA ARG A 176 1.03 -9.81 -26.91
C ARG A 176 1.69 -10.83 -27.84
N SER A 177 2.28 -11.89 -27.28
CA SER A 177 2.83 -13.01 -28.04
C SER A 177 1.72 -13.74 -28.80
N ASP A 178 0.58 -13.99 -28.16
CA ASP A 178 -0.52 -14.77 -28.73
C ASP A 178 -1.24 -14.00 -29.82
N SER A 179 -1.55 -12.72 -29.58
CA SER A 179 -2.09 -11.84 -30.63
C SER A 179 -1.15 -11.75 -31.84
N LEU A 180 0.16 -11.79 -31.63
CA LEU A 180 1.13 -11.77 -32.74
C LEU A 180 1.19 -13.11 -33.49
N LYS A 181 0.98 -14.24 -32.80
CA LYS A 181 0.82 -15.56 -33.42
C LYS A 181 -0.46 -15.59 -34.27
N GLU A 182 -1.59 -15.15 -33.73
CA GLU A 182 -2.88 -15.07 -34.44
C GLU A 182 -2.78 -14.23 -35.71
N LEU A 183 -2.22 -13.02 -35.60
CA LEU A 183 -2.01 -12.13 -36.75
C LEU A 183 -1.07 -12.72 -37.81
N SER A 184 -0.06 -13.49 -37.39
CA SER A 184 0.84 -14.18 -38.31
C SER A 184 0.12 -15.28 -39.11
N CYS A 185 -0.82 -16.01 -38.49
CA CYS A 185 -1.60 -17.04 -39.18
C CYS A 185 -2.53 -16.45 -40.25
N LEU A 186 -3.14 -15.30 -39.96
CA LEU A 186 -4.05 -14.62 -40.89
C LEU A 186 -3.35 -14.05 -42.13
N GLN A 187 -2.04 -13.78 -42.06
CA GLN A 187 -1.25 -13.23 -43.16
C GLN A 187 -0.85 -14.22 -44.24
N ASN A 188 -1.06 -15.52 -44.01
CA ASN A 188 -0.93 -16.52 -45.07
C ASN A 188 -2.09 -16.43 -46.09
N SER A 189 -3.06 -15.54 -45.88
CA SER A 189 -4.15 -15.24 -46.80
C SER A 189 -3.77 -14.11 -47.78
N PRO A 190 -4.23 -14.13 -49.06
CA PRO A 190 -3.77 -13.18 -50.08
C PRO A 190 -4.27 -11.76 -49.77
N LEU A 191 -3.42 -10.93 -49.17
CA LEU A 191 -3.77 -9.59 -48.71
C LEU A 191 -3.71 -8.51 -49.81
N GLY A 192 -3.71 -8.90 -51.09
CA GLY A 192 -3.53 -7.97 -52.22
C GLY A 192 -2.16 -7.27 -52.26
N LEU A 193 -1.19 -7.76 -51.49
CA LEU A 193 0.18 -7.24 -51.45
C LEU A 193 1.05 -7.90 -52.53
N SER A 194 2.00 -7.14 -53.07
CA SER A 194 3.08 -7.69 -53.91
C SER A 194 3.89 -8.74 -53.13
N GLU A 195 4.49 -9.70 -53.83
CA GLU A 195 5.35 -10.74 -53.24
C GLU A 195 6.43 -10.15 -52.32
N GLU A 196 7.07 -9.06 -52.76
CA GLU A 196 8.10 -8.36 -51.99
C GLU A 196 7.50 -7.69 -50.74
N GLY A 197 6.27 -7.18 -50.85
CA GLY A 197 5.51 -6.62 -49.73
C GLY A 197 5.14 -7.68 -48.69
N MET A 198 4.77 -8.88 -49.13
CA MET A 198 4.50 -10.02 -48.24
C MET A 198 5.77 -10.48 -47.51
N LYS A 199 6.90 -10.60 -48.23
CA LYS A 199 8.20 -10.94 -47.62
C LYS A 199 8.65 -9.90 -46.58
N GLY A 200 8.50 -8.61 -46.90
CA GLY A 200 8.79 -7.51 -45.97
C GLY A 200 7.94 -7.57 -44.70
N LEU A 201 6.65 -7.84 -44.85
CA LEU A 201 5.71 -7.99 -43.73
C LEU A 201 6.07 -9.20 -42.85
N GLN A 202 6.36 -10.36 -43.45
CA GLN A 202 6.82 -11.54 -42.71
C GLN A 202 8.11 -11.28 -41.94
N SER A 203 9.08 -10.56 -42.53
CA SER A 203 10.32 -10.19 -41.86
C SER A 203 10.05 -9.31 -40.62
N MET A 204 9.12 -8.35 -40.74
CA MET A 204 8.68 -7.52 -39.62
C MET A 204 7.99 -8.33 -38.52
N PHE A 205 7.14 -9.29 -38.87
CA PHE A 205 6.50 -10.19 -37.91
C PHE A 205 7.50 -11.06 -37.16
N ARG A 206 8.43 -11.70 -37.87
CA ARG A 206 9.51 -12.50 -37.28
C ARG A 206 10.35 -11.67 -36.31
N LYS A 207 10.70 -10.43 -36.69
CA LYS A 207 11.42 -9.50 -35.81
C LYS A 207 10.61 -9.20 -34.54
N LYS A 208 9.32 -8.91 -34.66
CA LYS A 208 8.47 -8.63 -33.49
C LYS A 208 8.28 -9.86 -32.59
N GLN A 209 8.15 -11.05 -33.17
CA GLN A 209 8.08 -12.30 -32.40
C GLN A 209 9.38 -12.55 -31.64
N HIS A 210 10.52 -12.30 -32.29
CA HIS A 210 11.83 -12.39 -31.64
C HIS A 210 11.94 -11.41 -30.47
N ASP A 211 11.62 -10.13 -30.67
CA ASP A 211 11.65 -9.12 -29.61
C ASP A 211 10.80 -9.54 -28.39
N ILE A 212 9.59 -10.06 -28.62
CA ILE A 212 8.70 -10.51 -27.54
C ILE A 212 9.26 -11.74 -26.82
N ARG A 213 9.83 -12.71 -27.54
CA ARG A 213 10.48 -13.87 -26.93
C ARG A 213 11.67 -13.46 -26.06
N GLU A 214 12.50 -12.53 -26.53
CA GLU A 214 13.58 -11.98 -25.71
C GLU A 214 13.05 -11.29 -24.45
N MET A 215 12.00 -10.47 -24.57
CA MET A 215 11.39 -9.83 -23.41
C MET A 215 10.79 -10.85 -22.42
N LYS A 216 10.13 -11.91 -22.90
CA LYS A 216 9.60 -12.99 -22.05
C LYS A 216 10.74 -13.74 -21.34
N THR A 217 11.78 -14.14 -22.06
CA THR A 217 12.94 -14.83 -21.43
C THR A 217 13.64 -13.95 -20.41
N HIS A 218 13.76 -12.64 -20.69
CA HIS A 218 14.29 -11.66 -19.76
C HIS A 218 13.43 -11.49 -18.51
N ALA A 219 12.12 -11.32 -18.67
CA ALA A 219 11.16 -11.24 -17.57
C ALA A 219 11.20 -12.50 -16.70
N ARG A 220 11.14 -13.69 -17.33
CA ARG A 220 11.21 -14.99 -16.65
C ARG A 220 12.49 -15.10 -15.82
N ARG A 221 13.64 -14.77 -16.40
CA ARG A 221 14.94 -14.85 -15.72
C ARG A 221 14.98 -13.97 -14.48
N TYR A 222 14.55 -12.71 -14.59
CA TYR A 222 14.62 -11.76 -13.49
C TYR A 222 13.58 -12.01 -12.41
N HIS A 223 12.34 -12.34 -12.78
CA HIS A 223 11.27 -12.60 -11.82
C HIS A 223 11.51 -13.91 -11.06
N LEU A 224 11.85 -14.99 -11.75
CA LEU A 224 12.12 -16.28 -11.11
C LEU A 224 13.36 -16.24 -10.19
N HIS A 225 14.32 -15.36 -10.49
CA HIS A 225 15.51 -15.22 -9.66
C HIS A 225 15.22 -14.54 -8.30
N VAL A 226 14.20 -13.70 -8.21
CA VAL A 226 13.90 -12.94 -6.99
C VAL A 226 12.72 -13.49 -6.19
N LEU A 227 11.72 -14.09 -6.85
CA LEU A 227 10.57 -14.65 -6.16
C LEU A 227 10.96 -15.88 -5.36
N THR A 228 10.47 -15.99 -4.12
CA THR A 228 10.77 -17.11 -3.22
C THR A 228 9.52 -17.91 -2.85
N GLY A 229 9.69 -19.23 -2.67
CA GLY A 229 8.67 -20.13 -2.11
C GLY A 229 7.32 -20.13 -2.86
N ALA A 230 6.26 -19.70 -2.17
CA ALA A 230 4.88 -19.74 -2.67
C ALA A 230 4.63 -18.80 -3.87
N GLU A 231 5.36 -17.69 -3.95
CA GLU A 231 5.22 -16.71 -5.02
C GLU A 231 5.81 -17.25 -6.33
N THR A 232 6.90 -18.02 -6.22
CA THR A 232 7.47 -18.77 -7.32
C THR A 232 6.46 -19.79 -7.87
N ILE A 233 5.74 -20.52 -7.00
CA ILE A 233 4.75 -21.52 -7.41
C ILE A 233 3.56 -20.85 -8.14
N SER A 234 3.04 -19.73 -7.62
CA SER A 234 1.97 -18.97 -8.27
C SER A 234 2.41 -18.44 -9.64
N PHE A 235 3.64 -17.93 -9.74
CA PHE A 235 4.20 -17.47 -11.01
C PHE A 235 4.40 -18.64 -11.99
N LEU A 236 4.89 -19.79 -11.52
CA LEU A 236 5.05 -21.01 -12.33
C LEU A 236 3.72 -21.57 -12.86
N GLN A 237 2.63 -21.49 -12.08
CA GLN A 237 1.30 -21.83 -12.60
C GLN A 237 0.90 -20.93 -13.77
N SER A 238 1.13 -19.62 -13.66
CA SER A 238 0.89 -18.69 -14.77
C SER A 238 1.85 -18.83 -15.96
N LEU A 239 2.94 -19.59 -15.80
CA LEU A 239 3.85 -19.99 -16.88
C LEU A 239 3.39 -21.28 -17.56
N SER A 240 2.72 -22.17 -16.82
CA SER A 240 2.35 -23.52 -17.29
C SER A 240 1.05 -23.54 -18.11
N ASP A 241 0.17 -22.56 -17.94
CA ASP A 241 -1.06 -22.41 -18.74
C ASP A 241 -0.78 -22.14 -20.24
N GLU A 242 0.49 -21.96 -20.62
CA GLU A 242 0.93 -21.52 -21.95
C GLU A 242 1.76 -22.57 -22.72
N SER A 243 1.96 -23.78 -22.17
CA SER A 243 2.88 -24.78 -22.77
C SER A 243 2.25 -25.72 -23.81
N SER A 244 1.15 -25.34 -24.46
CA SER A 244 0.69 -26.05 -25.66
C SER A 244 1.45 -25.51 -26.88
N ASP A 245 2.76 -25.82 -26.94
CA ASP A 245 3.58 -25.60 -28.13
C ASP A 245 3.10 -26.56 -29.23
N CYS A 246 2.31 -26.07 -30.18
CA CYS A 246 2.19 -26.71 -31.49
C CYS A 246 3.48 -26.45 -32.27
N ASP A 247 4.45 -27.34 -32.09
CA ASP A 247 5.56 -27.50 -33.01
C ASP A 247 5.02 -28.11 -34.31
N SER A 248 4.45 -27.28 -35.18
CA SER A 248 4.25 -27.65 -36.57
C SER A 248 5.61 -27.55 -37.27
N GLY A 249 6.40 -28.61 -37.08
CA GLY A 249 7.56 -28.90 -37.92
C GLY A 249 7.12 -28.92 -39.37
N SER A 250 7.61 -27.96 -40.14
CA SER A 250 7.59 -28.01 -41.60
C SER A 250 8.44 -29.22 -42.01
N SER A 251 7.80 -30.37 -42.27
CA SER A 251 8.41 -31.41 -43.09
C SER A 251 8.57 -30.86 -44.49
N ASP A 252 9.79 -30.41 -44.76
CA ASP A 252 10.30 -30.21 -46.11
C ASP A 252 10.80 -31.58 -46.58
N ASP A 253 9.90 -32.41 -47.11
CA ASP A 253 10.29 -33.61 -47.84
C ASP A 253 10.42 -33.26 -49.32
N THR A 254 11.67 -33.19 -49.72
CA THR A 254 12.16 -33.07 -51.09
C THR A 254 11.94 -34.40 -51.82
N LEU A 255 11.28 -34.35 -52.98
CA LEU A 255 11.58 -35.15 -54.18
C LEU A 255 10.84 -34.59 -55.40
#